data_AF-A0A1E7F8H9-F1
#
_entry.id   AF-A0A1E7F8H9-F1
#
_cell.length_a   1.000
_cell.length_b   1.000
_cell.length_c   1.000
_cell.angle_alpha   90.00
_cell.angle_beta   90.00
_cell.angle_gamma   90.00
#
_symmetry.space_group_name_H-M   'P 1'
#
loop_
_entity.id
_entity.type
_entity.pdbx_description
1 polymer ?
#
loop_
_entity_poly.entity_id
_entity_poly.type
_entity_poly.pdbx_seq_one_letter_code
_entity_poly.pdbx_strand_id
1 'polypeptide(L)'
;MLTNCSALLLLLLLSLLLISSTILCVSGFVIIDEGRIRIHSSSSSSSNDYIKLLQVRHNNRRRCCKTNSCTQINQSTSSSTSSTSSTSTSSTSTSSTLVLPPIIGNTSIDRLLSKSTYDTIKEGKIAVIPNFLNAADILPLRQDAQNLWSENEYSTDALAGYGSSGKFDPTKDRAVLKLNQWKNSNLGNYKLRSNSFGTLMSNLRTELSINLNRPELNLPDSKAVTKYGIGSTEISYTRFGPGSYLKRHVDEHHEELKGKDGWNKPTRRSISWLIYLNEPGSWIPSRDGGQLRCYERQSKPTYSSRIGASMNGDLQIGWLTASSINNDNEIPVYLDAKNHNHGECAMYFVLEDNNGVGVISKRRNYITKPFKTNPILYVSGSELLVKKFLIESSDIAVRFRLIEPPKSKLDDLLVMKNNNNNANMVVAENTEEIIDDIDPFGGTLVLFDSVTLPHEVLETKNKKERWACSGWFRKFI
;
A
#
# COMPACT_ATOMS: atom_id res chain seq x y z
N MET A 1 25.10 36.05 -23.65
CA MET A 1 23.82 36.06 -22.89
C MET A 1 23.41 34.67 -22.37
N LEU A 2 24.34 33.81 -21.92
CA LEU A 2 24.03 32.45 -21.42
C LEU A 2 24.64 32.14 -20.04
N THR A 3 25.21 33.13 -19.35
CA THR A 3 25.88 32.93 -18.05
C THR A 3 25.07 33.38 -16.84
N ASN A 4 23.88 33.96 -17.04
CA ASN A 4 23.08 34.56 -15.95
C ASN A 4 21.91 33.68 -15.46
N CYS A 5 21.56 32.57 -16.12
CA CYS A 5 20.48 31.69 -15.68
C CYS A 5 20.87 30.78 -14.50
N SER A 6 22.14 30.39 -14.40
CA SER A 6 22.62 29.46 -13.36
C SER A 6 22.65 30.10 -11.97
N ALA A 7 22.98 31.40 -11.91
CA ALA A 7 23.03 32.16 -10.66
C ALA A 7 21.63 32.41 -10.08
N LEU A 8 20.63 32.64 -10.94
CA LEU A 8 19.26 32.89 -10.52
C LEU A 8 18.59 31.64 -9.91
N LEU A 9 18.89 30.46 -10.46
CA LEU A 9 18.39 29.18 -9.95
C LEU A 9 19.03 28.81 -8.60
N LEU A 10 20.31 29.14 -8.42
CA LEU A 10 21.03 28.94 -7.16
C LEU A 10 20.51 29.89 -6.06
N LEU A 11 20.21 31.16 -6.41
CA LEU A 11 19.60 32.15 -5.52
C LEU A 11 18.17 31.76 -5.11
N LEU A 12 17.38 31.19 -6.02
CA LEU A 12 16.04 30.69 -5.70
C LEU A 12 16.09 29.49 -4.74
N LEU A 13 17.02 28.55 -4.94
CA LEU A 13 17.23 27.41 -4.03
C LEU A 13 17.73 27.84 -2.65
N LEU A 14 18.63 28.83 -2.58
CA LEU A 14 19.11 29.42 -1.32
C LEU A 14 18.00 30.18 -0.58
N SER A 15 17.12 30.89 -1.30
CA SER A 15 15.99 31.60 -0.69
C SER A 15 14.93 30.66 -0.10
N LEU A 16 14.67 29.51 -0.75
CA LEU A 16 13.79 28.46 -0.24
C LEU A 16 14.35 27.75 1.00
N LEU A 17 15.68 27.63 1.10
CA LEU A 17 16.36 27.12 2.30
C LEU A 17 16.32 28.14 3.46
N LEU A 18 16.43 29.44 3.18
CA LEU A 18 16.41 30.50 4.19
C LEU A 18 15.00 30.78 4.76
N ILE A 19 13.94 30.60 3.96
CA ILE A 19 12.55 30.74 4.46
C ILE A 19 12.19 29.64 5.47
N SER A 20 12.89 28.51 5.46
CA SER A 20 12.76 27.45 6.48
C SER A 20 13.52 27.74 7.78
N SER A 21 14.25 28.85 7.91
CA SER A 21 15.12 29.14 9.05
C SER A 21 14.91 30.52 9.69
N THR A 22 13.71 31.08 9.58
CA THR A 22 13.33 32.29 10.34
C THR A 22 12.71 31.92 11.69
N ILE A 23 13.55 31.46 12.64
CA ILE A 23 13.32 31.63 14.08
C ILE A 23 14.62 32.19 14.68
N LEU A 24 14.56 33.48 14.99
CA LEU A 24 15.46 34.33 15.78
C LEU A 24 16.98 34.07 15.74
N CYS A 25 17.69 35.01 15.11
CA CYS A 25 19.07 35.34 15.49
C CYS A 25 19.11 35.83 16.94
N VAL A 26 19.84 35.11 17.81
CA VAL A 26 20.62 35.71 18.89
C VAL A 26 22.03 35.16 18.76
N SER A 27 23.00 36.06 18.67
CA SER A 27 24.42 35.77 18.52
C SER A 27 24.96 35.02 19.74
N GLY A 28 25.27 33.73 19.54
CA GLY A 28 26.02 32.89 20.47
C GLY A 28 26.64 31.72 19.70
N PHE A 29 27.92 31.47 19.90
CA PHE A 29 28.61 30.34 19.26
C PHE A 29 28.24 29.03 19.95
N VAL A 30 27.91 28.01 19.14
CA VAL A 30 27.65 26.64 19.59
C VAL A 30 28.86 25.78 19.20
N ILE A 31 29.52 25.17 20.17
CA ILE A 31 30.50 24.10 19.94
C ILE A 31 29.81 22.79 20.33
N ILE A 32 29.86 21.81 19.43
CA ILE A 32 29.30 20.48 19.62
C ILE A 32 30.46 19.52 19.84
N ASP A 33 30.50 18.89 21.02
CA ASP A 33 31.36 17.73 21.26
C ASP A 33 30.58 16.65 22.05
N GLU A 34 30.80 15.40 21.68
CA GLU A 34 30.23 14.16 22.24
C GLU A 34 28.82 14.24 22.86
N GLY A 35 27.83 14.60 22.04
CA GLY A 35 26.42 14.28 22.33
C GLY A 35 25.75 15.04 23.49
N ARG A 36 26.32 16.15 23.97
CA ARG A 36 25.63 17.07 24.90
C ARG A 36 25.76 18.52 24.49
N ILE A 37 24.62 19.21 24.38
CA ILE A 37 24.55 20.64 24.09
C ILE A 37 24.68 21.40 25.42
N ARG A 38 25.71 22.24 25.56
CA ARG A 38 25.81 23.25 26.62
C ARG A 38 25.88 24.64 26.00
N ILE A 39 25.05 25.55 26.50
CA ILE A 39 25.03 26.96 26.10
C ILE A 39 25.68 27.76 27.23
N HIS A 40 26.79 28.42 26.94
CA HIS A 40 27.38 29.41 27.86
C HIS A 40 26.91 30.80 27.47
N SER A 41 26.22 31.47 28.40
CA SER A 41 25.93 32.90 28.30
C SER A 41 26.92 33.67 29.18
N SER A 42 27.61 34.65 28.58
CA SER A 42 28.43 35.62 29.31
C SER A 42 27.58 36.87 29.55
N SER A 43 27.11 37.06 30.79
CA SER A 43 26.95 38.40 31.35
C SER A 43 26.60 38.34 32.83
N SER A 44 27.38 39.09 33.59
CA SER A 44 27.17 39.51 34.96
C SER A 44 26.03 40.53 35.04
N SER A 45 25.04 40.32 35.91
CA SER A 45 24.59 41.26 36.94
C SER A 45 23.23 40.88 37.54
N SER A 46 23.23 40.99 38.87
CA SER A 46 22.17 41.05 39.88
C SER A 46 20.68 41.14 39.52
N SER A 47 19.93 40.39 40.36
CA SER A 47 18.63 40.71 40.98
C SER A 47 17.34 40.19 40.33
N ASN A 48 16.76 39.23 41.08
CA ASN A 48 15.34 38.95 41.34
C ASN A 48 14.29 39.58 40.39
N ASP A 49 13.56 38.73 39.66
CA ASP A 49 12.15 38.48 39.99
C ASP A 49 11.49 37.47 39.02
N TYR A 50 10.60 36.66 39.60
CA TYR A 50 9.49 35.89 39.01
C TYR A 50 9.72 35.09 37.70
N ILE A 51 10.01 33.79 37.85
CA ILE A 51 9.68 32.77 36.84
C ILE A 51 8.50 31.93 37.33
N LYS A 52 7.35 32.11 36.65
CA LYS A 52 6.22 31.16 36.66
C LYS A 52 6.65 29.87 35.97
N LEU A 53 6.81 28.80 36.74
CA LEU A 53 6.96 27.43 36.24
C LEU A 53 5.62 26.95 35.65
N LEU A 54 5.54 26.91 34.31
CA LEU A 54 4.57 26.06 33.60
C LEU A 54 5.08 24.61 33.65
N GLN A 55 4.71 23.88 34.70
CA GLN A 55 4.83 22.43 34.75
C GLN A 55 3.79 21.81 33.81
N VAL A 56 4.22 21.36 32.64
CA VAL A 56 3.47 20.40 31.84
C VAL A 56 3.58 19.03 32.54
N ARG A 57 2.54 18.69 33.30
CA ARG A 57 2.35 17.34 33.88
C ARG A 57 2.15 16.33 32.74
N HIS A 58 3.11 15.43 32.56
CA HIS A 58 2.87 14.17 31.87
C HIS A 58 1.94 13.31 32.73
N ASN A 59 0.67 13.19 32.30
CA ASN A 59 -0.28 12.24 32.87
C ASN A 59 0.12 10.80 32.49
N ASN A 60 0.86 10.14 33.37
CA ASN A 60 1.01 8.69 33.40
C ASN A 60 -0.33 8.04 33.76
N ARG A 61 -1.12 7.63 32.76
CA ARG A 61 -2.26 6.72 32.97
C ARG A 61 -1.74 5.31 33.26
N ARG A 62 -1.53 5.01 34.55
CA ARG A 62 -1.48 3.64 35.08
C ARG A 62 -2.86 3.00 34.88
N ARG A 63 -2.94 1.94 34.07
CA ARG A 63 -4.09 1.02 34.09
C ARG A 63 -3.95 0.13 35.33
N CYS A 64 -4.89 0.27 36.26
CA CYS A 64 -5.16 -0.71 37.30
C CYS A 64 -5.71 -1.99 36.64
N CYS A 65 -5.00 -3.10 36.79
CA CYS A 65 -5.60 -4.43 36.72
C CYS A 65 -6.23 -4.73 38.07
N LYS A 66 -7.56 -4.75 38.15
CA LYS A 66 -8.27 -5.42 39.25
C LYS A 66 -8.28 -6.91 38.94
N THR A 67 -7.58 -7.65 39.79
CA THR A 67 -7.71 -9.10 39.99
C THR A 67 -9.11 -9.41 40.49
N ASN A 68 -9.77 -10.44 39.94
CA ASN A 68 -10.74 -11.24 40.67
C ASN A 68 -10.70 -12.71 40.22
N SER A 69 -10.50 -13.55 41.23
CA SER A 69 -10.83 -14.97 41.40
C SER A 69 -11.02 -15.85 40.16
N CYS A 70 -10.11 -16.81 39.99
CA CYS A 70 -10.42 -18.06 39.31
C CYS A 70 -10.46 -19.19 40.34
N THR A 71 -11.61 -19.85 40.38
CA THR A 71 -11.99 -20.98 41.21
C THR A 71 -11.13 -22.21 40.90
N GLN A 72 -10.73 -22.92 41.96
CA GLN A 72 -10.07 -24.22 41.90
C GLN A 72 -11.00 -25.27 41.29
N ILE A 73 -10.50 -26.05 40.32
CA ILE A 73 -11.04 -27.36 39.97
C ILE A 73 -9.89 -28.36 39.99
N ASN A 74 -10.07 -29.35 40.86
CA ASN A 74 -9.24 -30.53 41.04
C ASN A 74 -9.04 -31.29 39.73
N GLN A 75 -7.79 -31.67 39.41
CA GLN A 75 -7.55 -32.89 38.64
C GLN A 75 -6.45 -33.72 39.27
N SER A 76 -6.85 -34.97 39.43
CA SER A 76 -6.22 -36.11 40.05
C SER A 76 -4.90 -36.52 39.41
N THR A 77 -3.97 -36.86 40.29
CA THR A 77 -2.77 -37.66 40.07
C THR A 77 -3.11 -39.05 39.50
N SER A 78 -2.40 -39.44 38.43
CA SER A 78 -1.99 -40.83 38.26
C SER A 78 -0.64 -40.88 37.56
N SER A 79 0.27 -41.55 38.26
CA SER A 79 1.64 -41.86 37.91
C SER A 79 1.72 -43.06 36.97
N SER A 80 2.61 -43.01 35.99
CA SER A 80 3.30 -44.21 35.50
C SER A 80 4.69 -43.87 34.95
N THR A 81 5.59 -44.75 35.36
CA THR A 81 7.05 -44.78 35.26
C THR A 81 7.59 -45.20 33.89
N SER A 82 8.88 -44.88 33.71
CA SER A 82 9.92 -45.53 32.87
C SER A 82 9.76 -45.39 31.35
N SER A 83 10.80 -45.27 30.52
CA SER A 83 12.21 -45.65 30.64
C SER A 83 13.05 -44.88 29.62
N THR A 84 14.31 -44.68 29.97
CA THR A 84 15.43 -44.16 29.18
C THR A 84 15.77 -45.06 27.99
N SER A 85 15.94 -44.49 26.80
CA SER A 85 16.88 -45.01 25.81
C SER A 85 17.40 -43.89 24.91
N SER A 86 18.72 -43.80 24.88
CA SER A 86 19.54 -42.86 24.12
C SER A 86 19.85 -43.44 22.75
N THR A 87 19.54 -42.71 21.68
CA THR A 87 20.09 -43.00 20.35
C THR A 87 20.51 -41.70 19.67
N SER A 88 21.82 -41.53 19.57
CA SER A 88 22.51 -40.54 18.76
C SER A 88 22.27 -40.79 17.27
N THR A 89 21.75 -39.80 16.56
CA THR A 89 21.75 -39.79 15.09
C THR A 89 22.21 -38.43 14.58
N SER A 90 23.20 -38.50 13.70
CA SER A 90 23.91 -37.43 13.03
C SER A 90 23.01 -36.67 12.05
N SER A 91 22.92 -35.36 12.22
CA SER A 91 22.17 -34.45 11.37
C SER A 91 22.98 -34.05 10.13
N THR A 92 22.64 -34.62 8.98
CA THR A 92 23.08 -34.14 7.66
C THR A 92 21.99 -33.22 7.11
N SER A 93 22.30 -31.93 7.00
CA SER A 93 21.39 -30.90 6.49
C SER A 93 21.35 -30.92 4.97
N THR A 94 20.37 -31.61 4.37
CA THR A 94 20.05 -31.49 2.95
C THR A 94 18.93 -30.46 2.78
N SER A 95 19.24 -29.41 2.02
CA SER A 95 18.29 -28.37 1.62
C SER A 95 17.29 -28.99 0.64
N SER A 96 16.08 -29.29 1.12
CA SER A 96 15.00 -29.84 0.31
C SER A 96 14.25 -28.72 -0.41
N THR A 97 14.54 -28.55 -1.70
CA THR A 97 13.69 -27.78 -2.61
C THR A 97 12.36 -28.52 -2.73
N LEU A 98 11.31 -28.01 -2.07
CA LEU A 98 9.95 -28.54 -2.18
C LEU A 98 9.43 -28.29 -3.61
N VAL A 99 9.66 -29.25 -4.50
CA VAL A 99 8.97 -29.35 -5.77
C VAL A 99 7.58 -29.91 -5.47
N LEU A 100 6.57 -29.04 -5.49
CA LEU A 100 5.18 -29.47 -5.37
C LEU A 100 4.83 -30.40 -6.53
N PRO A 101 4.22 -31.57 -6.28
CA PRO A 101 3.83 -32.49 -7.34
C PRO A 101 2.73 -31.85 -8.22
N PRO A 102 2.70 -32.14 -9.53
CA PRO A 102 1.65 -31.65 -10.40
C PRO A 102 0.33 -32.29 -9.98
N ILE A 103 -0.60 -31.48 -9.47
CA ILE A 103 -1.96 -31.90 -9.15
C ILE A 103 -2.70 -32.09 -10.48
N ILE A 104 -2.62 -33.30 -11.04
CA ILE A 104 -3.45 -33.74 -12.15
C ILE A 104 -4.70 -34.37 -11.53
N GLY A 105 -5.63 -33.52 -11.12
CA GLY A 105 -6.96 -33.89 -10.65
C GLY A 105 -8.00 -33.23 -11.54
N ASN A 106 -8.56 -33.99 -12.48
CA ASN A 106 -9.57 -33.55 -13.43
C ASN A 106 -10.97 -33.58 -12.78
N THR A 107 -11.18 -32.76 -11.75
CA THR A 107 -12.51 -32.37 -11.28
C THR A 107 -12.69 -30.90 -11.64
N SER A 108 -13.77 -30.56 -12.35
CA SER A 108 -14.09 -29.17 -12.65
C SER A 108 -14.43 -28.46 -11.35
N ILE A 109 -13.42 -28.01 -10.62
CA ILE A 109 -13.60 -26.97 -9.63
C ILE A 109 -14.15 -25.79 -10.42
N ASP A 110 -15.40 -25.42 -10.17
CA ASP A 110 -16.02 -24.24 -10.75
C ASP A 110 -15.09 -23.05 -10.51
N ARG A 111 -14.39 -22.63 -11.57
CA ARG A 111 -13.44 -21.52 -11.50
C ARG A 111 -14.24 -20.26 -11.26
N LEU A 112 -13.92 -19.52 -10.19
CA LEU A 112 -14.55 -18.24 -9.89
C LEU A 112 -14.11 -17.17 -10.89
N LEU A 113 -12.89 -17.31 -11.44
CA LEU A 113 -12.32 -16.33 -12.35
C LEU A 113 -11.84 -16.97 -13.67
N SER A 114 -11.91 -16.17 -14.73
CA SER A 114 -11.37 -16.56 -16.04
C SER A 114 -9.84 -16.49 -16.06
N LYS A 115 -9.20 -17.16 -17.02
CA LYS A 115 -7.74 -17.02 -17.23
C LYS A 115 -7.33 -15.56 -17.48
N SER A 116 -8.14 -14.84 -18.27
CA SER A 116 -7.86 -13.43 -18.63
C SER A 116 -7.76 -12.53 -17.41
N THR A 117 -8.55 -12.78 -16.36
CA THR A 117 -8.48 -12.06 -15.08
C THR A 117 -7.08 -12.10 -14.47
N TYR A 118 -6.43 -13.27 -14.48
CA TYR A 118 -5.08 -13.43 -13.95
C TYR A 118 -4.03 -12.75 -14.81
N ASP A 119 -4.19 -12.85 -16.13
CA ASP A 119 -3.28 -12.23 -17.08
C ASP A 119 -3.36 -10.69 -16.96
N THR A 120 -4.56 -10.11 -16.82
CA THR A 120 -4.76 -8.69 -16.53
C THR A 120 -4.04 -8.24 -15.25
N ILE A 121 -4.20 -8.96 -14.14
CA ILE A 121 -3.51 -8.61 -12.88
C ILE A 121 -1.99 -8.73 -13.04
N LYS A 122 -1.49 -9.73 -13.77
CA LYS A 122 -0.05 -9.90 -14.05
C LYS A 122 0.52 -8.79 -14.93
N GLU A 123 -0.30 -8.16 -15.76
CA GLU A 123 0.05 -6.96 -16.53
C GLU A 123 0.06 -5.68 -15.67
N GLY A 124 -0.32 -5.76 -14.38
CA GLY A 124 -0.39 -4.60 -13.48
C GLY A 124 -1.66 -3.77 -13.66
N LYS A 125 -2.67 -4.34 -14.32
CA LYS A 125 -3.96 -3.70 -14.66
C LYS A 125 -5.07 -4.06 -13.70
N ILE A 126 -6.20 -3.37 -13.80
CA ILE A 126 -7.42 -3.69 -13.06
C ILE A 126 -8.20 -4.79 -13.77
N ALA A 127 -8.49 -5.87 -13.05
CA ALA A 127 -9.43 -6.86 -13.52
C ALA A 127 -10.82 -6.57 -12.97
N VAL A 128 -11.80 -6.45 -13.86
CA VAL A 128 -13.21 -6.15 -13.54
C VAL A 128 -14.08 -7.35 -13.91
N ILE A 129 -14.82 -7.85 -12.94
CA ILE A 129 -15.66 -9.04 -13.07
C ILE A 129 -17.11 -8.62 -12.76
N PRO A 130 -17.92 -8.27 -13.77
CA PRO A 130 -19.32 -7.92 -13.56
C PRO A 130 -20.11 -9.13 -13.10
N ASN A 131 -21.18 -8.89 -12.35
CA ASN A 131 -22.08 -9.94 -11.84
C ASN A 131 -21.36 -11.04 -11.03
N PHE A 132 -20.26 -10.70 -10.35
CA PHE A 132 -19.55 -11.63 -9.48
C PHE A 132 -20.43 -12.05 -8.28
N LEU A 133 -21.18 -11.10 -7.72
CA LEU A 133 -22.34 -11.42 -6.86
C LEU A 133 -23.63 -11.25 -7.67
N ASN A 134 -24.57 -12.17 -7.46
CA ASN A 134 -25.92 -12.02 -7.97
C ASN A 134 -26.74 -11.06 -7.10
N ALA A 135 -27.91 -10.62 -7.60
CA ALA A 135 -28.79 -9.71 -6.87
C ALA A 135 -29.25 -10.23 -5.49
N ALA A 136 -29.43 -11.55 -5.35
CA ALA A 136 -29.86 -12.17 -4.10
C ALA A 136 -28.77 -12.11 -3.01
N ASP A 137 -27.49 -12.04 -3.39
CA ASP A 137 -26.37 -11.89 -2.46
C ASP A 137 -26.04 -10.41 -2.17
N ILE A 138 -26.26 -9.52 -3.13
CA ILE A 138 -25.99 -8.08 -2.98
C ILE A 138 -26.89 -7.45 -1.93
N LEU A 139 -28.21 -7.68 -2.00
CA LEU A 139 -29.19 -6.99 -1.17
C LEU A 139 -29.01 -7.26 0.33
N PRO A 140 -28.81 -8.52 0.80
CA PRO A 140 -28.57 -8.80 2.21
C PRO A 140 -27.29 -8.16 2.74
N LEU A 141 -26.19 -8.14 1.96
CA LEU A 141 -24.93 -7.50 2.35
C LEU A 141 -25.08 -5.98 2.44
N ARG A 142 -25.79 -5.38 1.48
CA ARG A 142 -26.09 -3.94 1.50
C ARG A 142 -26.93 -3.57 2.72
N GLN A 143 -28.00 -4.33 2.99
CA GLN A 143 -28.88 -4.06 4.13
C GLN A 143 -28.13 -4.19 5.45
N ASP A 144 -27.29 -5.22 5.60
CA ASP A 144 -26.41 -5.39 6.76
C ASP A 144 -25.48 -4.17 6.93
N ALA A 145 -24.82 -3.73 5.85
CA ALA A 145 -23.95 -2.56 5.85
C ALA A 145 -24.68 -1.27 6.25
N GLN A 146 -25.91 -1.07 5.76
CA GLN A 146 -26.75 0.09 6.06
C GLN A 146 -27.28 0.09 7.50
N ASN A 147 -27.68 -1.08 8.02
CA ASN A 147 -28.11 -1.22 9.40
C ASN A 147 -26.97 -0.86 10.36
N LEU A 148 -25.79 -1.44 10.16
CA LEU A 148 -24.60 -1.15 10.96
C LEU A 148 -24.18 0.32 10.88
N TRP A 149 -24.42 0.98 9.74
CA TRP A 149 -24.22 2.42 9.61
C TRP A 149 -25.22 3.20 10.47
N SER A 150 -26.51 2.87 10.41
CA SER A 150 -27.56 3.51 11.22
C SER A 150 -27.37 3.28 12.73
N GLU A 151 -26.70 2.19 13.10
CA GLU A 151 -26.32 1.84 14.48
C GLU A 151 -25.02 2.52 14.95
N ASN A 152 -24.38 3.33 14.10
CA ASN A 152 -23.11 4.03 14.38
C ASN A 152 -21.89 3.12 14.62
N GLU A 153 -21.86 1.93 13.99
CA GLU A 153 -20.73 0.99 14.14
C GLU A 153 -19.51 1.34 13.25
N TYR A 154 -19.68 2.28 12.33
CA TYR A 154 -18.62 2.69 11.41
C TYR A 154 -17.67 3.70 12.07
N SER A 155 -16.40 3.64 11.66
CA SER A 155 -15.45 4.74 11.89
C SER A 155 -15.34 5.59 10.65
N THR A 156 -15.44 6.90 10.80
CA THR A 156 -15.16 7.85 9.72
C THR A 156 -13.65 8.01 9.53
N ASP A 157 -13.22 8.06 8.28
CA ASP A 157 -11.80 8.11 7.91
C ASP A 157 -11.47 9.48 7.32
N ALA A 158 -10.67 10.25 8.06
CA ALA A 158 -10.25 11.60 7.67
C ALA A 158 -9.36 11.63 6.41
N LEU A 159 -8.92 10.47 5.91
CA LEU A 159 -8.14 10.38 4.66
C LEU A 159 -8.95 10.74 3.41
N ALA A 160 -10.28 10.69 3.47
CA ALA A 160 -11.19 11.12 2.41
C ALA A 160 -11.84 12.44 2.83
N GLY A 161 -11.18 13.57 2.54
CA GLY A 161 -11.64 14.89 2.98
C GLY A 161 -12.65 15.53 2.03
N TYR A 162 -13.68 16.16 2.60
CA TYR A 162 -14.61 17.05 1.89
C TYR A 162 -13.93 18.35 1.42
N GLY A 163 -13.86 18.56 0.10
CA GLY A 163 -13.45 19.83 -0.51
C GLY A 163 -12.06 20.35 -0.10
N SER A 164 -11.61 21.43 -0.73
CA SER A 164 -10.33 22.08 -0.40
C SER A 164 -10.39 22.95 0.88
N SER A 165 -11.53 23.01 1.57
CA SER A 165 -11.81 24.00 2.62
C SER A 165 -12.73 23.55 3.79
N GLY A 166 -13.17 22.29 3.87
CA GLY A 166 -14.31 21.89 4.72
C GLY A 166 -13.96 21.30 6.09
N LYS A 167 -14.75 21.63 7.13
CA LYS A 167 -14.80 20.90 8.40
C LYS A 167 -15.29 19.47 8.15
N PHE A 168 -14.68 18.49 8.81
CA PHE A 168 -15.07 17.08 8.80
C PHE A 168 -16.58 16.91 9.03
N ASP A 169 -17.26 16.19 8.14
CA ASP A 169 -18.68 15.90 8.18
C ASP A 169 -18.89 14.39 8.07
N PRO A 170 -19.04 13.68 9.20
CA PRO A 170 -19.25 12.24 9.25
C PRO A 170 -20.36 11.72 8.33
N THR A 171 -21.37 12.55 8.03
CA THR A 171 -22.50 12.16 7.20
C THR A 171 -22.15 12.15 5.72
N LYS A 172 -21.11 12.87 5.32
CA LYS A 172 -20.72 13.02 3.91
C LYS A 172 -19.40 12.36 3.59
N ASP A 173 -18.50 12.27 4.57
CA ASP A 173 -17.18 11.68 4.42
C ASP A 173 -17.22 10.16 4.25
N ARG A 174 -16.07 9.60 3.87
CA ARG A 174 -15.90 8.15 3.81
C ARG A 174 -15.98 7.56 5.22
N ALA A 175 -16.74 6.48 5.34
CA ALA A 175 -16.85 5.69 6.56
C ALA A 175 -16.49 4.23 6.29
N VAL A 176 -15.88 3.58 7.26
CA VAL A 176 -15.42 2.19 7.17
C VAL A 176 -15.86 1.41 8.40
N LEU A 177 -16.52 0.28 8.18
CA LEU A 177 -16.70 -0.76 9.20
C LEU A 177 -15.43 -1.59 9.25
N LYS A 178 -14.64 -1.40 10.30
CA LYS A 178 -13.32 -2.05 10.45
C LYS A 178 -13.47 -3.54 10.76
N LEU A 179 -12.37 -4.27 10.59
CA LEU A 179 -12.30 -5.71 10.76
C LEU A 179 -12.81 -6.23 12.13
N ASN A 180 -12.56 -5.48 13.21
CA ASN A 180 -13.00 -5.90 14.54
C ASN A 180 -14.53 -5.92 14.64
N GLN A 181 -15.20 -4.89 14.12
CA GLN A 181 -16.65 -4.84 14.03
C GLN A 181 -17.19 -5.88 13.03
N TRP A 182 -16.53 -6.03 11.88
CA TRP A 182 -16.88 -7.04 10.88
C TRP A 182 -16.99 -8.44 11.50
N LYS A 183 -16.02 -8.79 12.36
CA LYS A 183 -15.91 -10.09 13.04
C LYS A 183 -16.75 -10.22 14.31
N ASN A 184 -17.40 -9.14 14.76
CA ASN A 184 -18.18 -9.21 15.98
C ASN A 184 -19.47 -9.99 15.72
N SER A 185 -19.63 -11.13 16.39
CA SER A 185 -20.81 -12.00 16.25
C SER A 185 -22.10 -11.37 16.74
N ASN A 186 -22.02 -10.30 17.53
CA ASN A 186 -23.16 -9.60 18.10
C ASN A 186 -23.63 -8.42 17.24
N LEU A 187 -22.96 -8.12 16.12
CA LEU A 187 -23.29 -6.99 15.24
C LEU A 187 -23.89 -7.46 13.92
N GLY A 188 -25.02 -6.86 13.52
CA GLY A 188 -25.67 -7.10 12.24
C GLY A 188 -25.86 -8.57 11.89
N ASN A 189 -25.82 -8.88 10.60
CA ASN A 189 -25.89 -10.23 10.07
C ASN A 189 -24.50 -10.88 9.99
N TYR A 190 -23.93 -11.19 11.16
CA TYR A 190 -22.61 -11.83 11.25
C TYR A 190 -22.51 -13.12 10.44
N LYS A 191 -23.55 -13.98 10.46
CA LYS A 191 -23.54 -15.25 9.72
C LYS A 191 -23.38 -15.06 8.21
N LEU A 192 -24.07 -14.07 7.64
CA LEU A 192 -23.92 -13.71 6.22
C LEU A 192 -22.48 -13.31 5.90
N ARG A 193 -21.88 -12.45 6.74
CA ARG A 193 -20.51 -11.99 6.58
C ARG A 193 -19.47 -13.10 6.76
N SER A 194 -19.60 -13.91 7.81
CA SER A 194 -18.60 -14.91 8.19
C SER A 194 -18.68 -16.18 7.37
N ASN A 195 -19.89 -16.67 7.12
CA ASN A 195 -20.09 -18.00 6.52
C ASN A 195 -20.20 -17.88 5.01
N SER A 196 -21.21 -17.17 4.50
CA SER A 196 -21.45 -17.10 3.06
C SER A 196 -20.38 -16.27 2.36
N PHE A 197 -20.26 -14.99 2.73
CA PHE A 197 -19.31 -14.10 2.07
C PHE A 197 -17.86 -14.45 2.41
N GLY A 198 -17.58 -14.78 3.67
CA GLY A 198 -16.25 -15.21 4.11
C GLY A 198 -15.74 -16.44 3.37
N THR A 199 -16.58 -17.45 3.14
CA THR A 199 -16.20 -18.66 2.38
C THR A 199 -15.91 -18.32 0.92
N LEU A 200 -16.77 -17.52 0.27
CA LEU A 200 -16.54 -17.07 -1.11
C LEU A 200 -15.19 -16.37 -1.26
N MET A 201 -14.88 -15.42 -0.37
CA MET A 201 -13.62 -14.69 -0.43
C MET A 201 -12.40 -15.57 -0.10
N SER A 202 -12.56 -16.60 0.73
CA SER A 202 -11.51 -17.59 0.99
C SER A 202 -11.21 -18.45 -0.25
N ASN A 203 -12.24 -18.86 -0.99
CA ASN A 203 -12.10 -19.59 -2.25
C ASN A 203 -11.43 -18.73 -3.31
N LEU A 204 -11.88 -17.48 -3.48
CA LEU A 204 -11.26 -16.51 -4.39
C LEU A 204 -9.77 -16.34 -4.14
N ARG A 205 -9.37 -16.19 -2.86
CA ARG A 205 -7.96 -16.10 -2.47
C ARG A 205 -7.16 -17.34 -2.83
N THR A 206 -7.74 -18.53 -2.62
CA THR A 206 -7.10 -19.81 -2.96
C THR A 206 -6.83 -19.88 -4.45
N GLU A 207 -7.81 -19.49 -5.27
CA GLU A 207 -7.68 -19.45 -6.72
C GLU A 207 -6.60 -18.45 -7.18
N LEU A 208 -6.59 -17.24 -6.59
CA LEU A 208 -5.56 -16.23 -6.84
C LEU A 208 -4.16 -16.69 -6.44
N SER A 209 -4.03 -17.37 -5.29
CA SER A 209 -2.77 -17.94 -4.80
C SER A 209 -2.13 -18.86 -5.83
N ILE A 210 -2.93 -19.73 -6.45
CA ILE A 210 -2.48 -20.70 -7.45
C ILE A 210 -2.16 -19.99 -8.77
N ASN A 211 -3.13 -19.24 -9.32
CA ASN A 211 -3.04 -18.74 -10.70
C ASN A 211 -2.10 -17.53 -10.86
N LEU A 212 -1.86 -16.78 -9.78
CA LEU A 212 -0.87 -15.69 -9.76
C LEU A 212 0.51 -16.15 -9.24
N ASN A 213 0.68 -17.45 -8.96
CA ASN A 213 1.90 -18.01 -8.36
C ASN A 213 2.35 -17.25 -7.10
N ARG A 214 1.41 -17.13 -6.14
CA ARG A 214 1.61 -16.44 -4.85
C ARG A 214 1.19 -17.38 -3.70
N PRO A 215 1.88 -18.52 -3.50
CA PRO A 215 1.48 -19.53 -2.51
C PRO A 215 1.34 -18.96 -1.09
N GLU A 216 2.06 -17.89 -0.77
CA GLU A 216 2.02 -17.20 0.53
C GLU A 216 0.65 -16.56 0.82
N LEU A 217 -0.20 -16.37 -0.20
CA LEU A 217 -1.58 -15.92 0.00
C LEU A 217 -2.43 -16.98 0.68
N ASN A 218 -2.14 -18.27 0.50
CA ASN A 218 -2.98 -19.37 0.99
C ASN A 218 -2.32 -20.26 2.05
N LEU A 219 -1.27 -19.78 2.72
CA LEU A 219 -0.65 -20.53 3.81
C LEU A 219 -1.60 -20.65 5.02
N PRO A 220 -2.04 -21.87 5.38
CA PRO A 220 -3.07 -22.10 6.41
C PRO A 220 -2.65 -21.61 7.81
N ASP A 221 -1.35 -21.66 8.11
CA ASP A 221 -0.79 -21.23 9.41
C ASP A 221 0.00 -19.91 9.32
N SER A 222 -0.26 -19.08 8.32
CA SER A 222 0.41 -17.79 8.24
C SER A 222 -0.03 -16.87 9.40
N LYS A 223 0.88 -16.00 9.88
CA LYS A 223 0.52 -14.92 10.81
C LYS A 223 -0.61 -14.03 10.26
N ALA A 224 -0.81 -14.02 8.93
CA ALA A 224 -1.96 -13.38 8.29
C ALA A 224 -3.27 -14.11 8.64
N VAL A 225 -3.32 -15.45 8.56
CA VAL A 225 -4.51 -16.22 8.96
C VAL A 225 -4.76 -16.03 10.46
N THR A 226 -3.74 -16.10 11.31
CA THR A 226 -3.92 -15.91 12.76
C THR A 226 -4.51 -14.54 13.09
N LYS A 227 -4.06 -13.48 12.41
CA LYS A 227 -4.50 -12.11 12.69
C LYS A 227 -5.84 -11.77 12.02
N TYR A 228 -5.98 -12.11 10.75
CA TYR A 228 -7.12 -11.72 9.92
C TYR A 228 -8.20 -12.81 9.84
N GLY A 229 -7.98 -13.99 10.44
CA GLY A 229 -8.92 -15.11 10.50
C GLY A 229 -8.81 -16.03 9.29
N ILE A 230 -9.69 -17.04 9.22
CA ILE A 230 -9.86 -17.87 8.02
C ILE A 230 -10.03 -16.95 6.81
N GLY A 231 -9.14 -17.11 5.83
CA GLY A 231 -9.07 -16.25 4.65
C GLY A 231 -7.95 -15.21 4.63
N SER A 232 -7.22 -14.92 5.73
CA SER A 232 -6.14 -13.90 5.73
C SER A 232 -6.53 -12.52 5.15
N THR A 233 -7.82 -12.21 5.15
CA THR A 233 -8.35 -11.04 4.45
C THR A 233 -8.58 -9.91 5.44
N GLU A 234 -7.89 -8.80 5.24
CA GLU A 234 -8.32 -7.54 5.84
C GLU A 234 -9.60 -7.12 5.09
N ILE A 235 -10.76 -7.21 5.75
CA ILE A 235 -12.08 -7.01 5.15
C ILE A 235 -12.86 -5.92 5.88
N SER A 236 -13.67 -5.17 5.12
CA SER A 236 -14.47 -4.05 5.62
C SER A 236 -15.69 -3.81 4.74
N TYR A 237 -16.72 -3.18 5.30
CA TYR A 237 -17.65 -2.39 4.50
C TYR A 237 -17.11 -0.96 4.38
N THR A 238 -17.23 -0.40 3.20
CA THR A 238 -16.90 1.00 2.93
C THR A 238 -18.12 1.73 2.40
N ARG A 239 -18.40 2.88 2.99
CA ARG A 239 -19.42 3.85 2.58
C ARG A 239 -18.74 5.12 2.12
N PHE A 240 -19.11 5.60 0.94
CA PHE A 240 -18.82 6.95 0.48
C PHE A 240 -20.12 7.74 0.48
N GLY A 241 -20.26 8.68 1.42
CA GLY A 241 -21.41 9.60 1.48
C GLY A 241 -21.42 10.60 0.31
N PRO A 242 -22.47 11.41 0.17
CA PRO A 242 -22.57 12.39 -0.92
C PRO A 242 -21.41 13.38 -0.97
N GLY A 243 -20.75 13.52 -2.13
CA GLY A 243 -19.60 14.41 -2.32
C GLY A 243 -18.27 13.87 -1.76
N SER A 244 -18.26 12.66 -1.20
CA SER A 244 -16.99 12.03 -0.81
C SER A 244 -16.23 11.48 -2.01
N TYR A 245 -14.91 11.56 -1.91
CA TYR A 245 -13.94 11.05 -2.87
C TYR A 245 -12.73 10.54 -2.10
N LEU A 246 -11.85 9.80 -2.75
CA LEU A 246 -10.56 9.38 -2.18
C LEU A 246 -9.49 9.72 -3.20
N LYS A 247 -8.47 10.46 -2.79
CA LYS A 247 -7.40 10.90 -3.69
C LYS A 247 -6.61 9.73 -4.24
N ARG A 248 -5.91 9.98 -5.34
CA ARG A 248 -4.95 9.06 -5.96
C ARG A 248 -3.93 8.52 -4.95
N HIS A 249 -3.81 7.20 -4.88
CA HIS A 249 -2.89 6.47 -4.00
C HIS A 249 -2.62 5.06 -4.54
N VAL A 250 -1.69 4.35 -3.92
CA VAL A 250 -1.56 2.89 -4.01
C VAL A 250 -1.88 2.28 -2.64
N ASP A 251 -2.27 1.01 -2.62
CA ASP A 251 -2.73 0.36 -1.40
C ASP A 251 -1.61 -0.21 -0.53
N GLU A 252 -0.45 -0.47 -1.13
CA GLU A 252 0.72 -0.98 -0.46
C GLU A 252 2.00 -0.24 -0.84
N HIS A 253 2.85 -0.02 0.16
CA HIS A 253 4.18 0.58 -0.01
C HIS A 253 5.25 -0.36 0.56
N HIS A 254 6.48 -0.19 0.12
CA HIS A 254 7.61 -0.90 0.71
C HIS A 254 7.74 -0.64 2.22
N GLU A 255 8.16 -1.64 2.98
CA GLU A 255 8.23 -1.61 4.45
C GLU A 255 9.12 -0.48 4.96
N GLU A 256 10.33 -0.35 4.43
CA GLU A 256 11.24 0.77 4.69
C GLU A 256 10.61 2.17 4.50
N LEU A 257 9.56 2.25 3.70
CA LEU A 257 8.92 3.50 3.32
C LEU A 257 7.74 3.87 4.24
N LYS A 258 7.38 2.97 5.16
CA LYS A 258 6.33 3.18 6.18
C LYS A 258 6.91 3.66 7.52
N GLY A 259 8.20 4.00 7.57
CA GLY A 259 8.90 4.38 8.80
C GLY A 259 9.06 3.20 9.77
N LYS A 260 9.21 3.49 11.07
CA LYS A 260 9.49 2.48 12.11
C LYS A 260 8.45 1.36 12.17
N ASP A 261 7.21 1.63 11.75
CA ASP A 261 6.12 0.66 11.77
C ASP A 261 6.05 -0.26 10.56
N GLY A 262 6.83 0.01 9.51
CA GLY A 262 6.82 -0.76 8.28
C GLY A 262 7.20 -2.22 8.47
N TRP A 263 8.23 -2.46 9.28
CA TRP A 263 8.72 -3.79 9.62
C TRP A 263 8.00 -4.44 10.80
N ASN A 264 7.17 -3.67 11.53
CA ASN A 264 6.43 -4.20 12.68
C ASN A 264 5.32 -5.18 12.28
N LYS A 265 4.95 -5.23 11.00
CA LYS A 265 3.92 -6.15 10.49
C LYS A 265 4.57 -7.27 9.69
N PRO A 266 4.35 -8.55 10.07
CA PRO A 266 4.92 -9.70 9.34
C PRO A 266 4.16 -10.01 8.04
N THR A 267 3.37 -9.06 7.54
CA THR A 267 2.45 -9.27 6.41
C THR A 267 2.28 -7.97 5.64
N ARG A 268 2.07 -8.09 4.33
CA ARG A 268 1.72 -6.97 3.42
C ARG A 268 0.50 -7.31 2.58
N ARG A 269 -0.16 -6.27 2.07
CA ARG A 269 -1.22 -6.33 1.07
C ARG A 269 -0.60 -6.75 -0.25
N SER A 270 -1.18 -7.76 -0.88
CA SER A 270 -0.68 -8.30 -2.15
C SER A 270 -1.68 -8.06 -3.26
N ILE A 271 -2.96 -8.34 -2.98
CA ILE A 271 -4.05 -8.12 -3.92
C ILE A 271 -5.12 -7.32 -3.21
N SER A 272 -5.51 -6.23 -3.84
CA SER A 272 -6.63 -5.39 -3.44
C SER A 272 -7.88 -5.89 -4.14
N TRP A 273 -9.00 -5.86 -3.42
CA TRP A 273 -10.28 -6.25 -3.98
C TRP A 273 -11.41 -5.37 -3.44
N LEU A 274 -12.42 -5.18 -4.26
CA LEU A 274 -13.62 -4.42 -3.93
C LEU A 274 -14.81 -5.03 -4.67
N ILE A 275 -15.95 -5.19 -3.98
CA ILE A 275 -17.22 -5.60 -4.56
C ILE A 275 -18.25 -4.53 -4.26
N TYR A 276 -18.79 -3.91 -5.30
CA TYR A 276 -19.81 -2.88 -5.14
C TYR A 276 -21.13 -3.49 -4.66
N LEU A 277 -21.78 -2.80 -3.73
CA LEU A 277 -23.06 -3.19 -3.15
C LEU A 277 -24.19 -2.22 -3.53
N ASN A 278 -24.01 -1.44 -4.61
CA ASN A 278 -25.05 -0.53 -5.09
C ASN A 278 -26.25 -1.31 -5.61
N GLU A 279 -27.46 -0.78 -5.41
CA GLU A 279 -28.66 -1.45 -5.87
C GLU A 279 -28.62 -1.61 -7.40
N PRO A 280 -28.79 -2.84 -7.93
CA PRO A 280 -28.71 -3.10 -9.37
C PRO A 280 -29.64 -2.19 -10.17
N GLY A 281 -29.13 -1.58 -11.24
CA GLY A 281 -29.88 -0.67 -12.11
C GLY A 281 -30.17 0.72 -11.54
N SER A 282 -29.87 0.99 -10.27
CA SER A 282 -30.16 2.30 -9.63
C SER A 282 -29.09 3.38 -9.82
N TRP A 283 -27.89 2.98 -10.26
CA TRP A 283 -26.72 3.84 -10.41
C TRP A 283 -26.53 4.27 -11.85
N ILE A 284 -26.48 5.57 -12.11
CA ILE A 284 -26.22 6.12 -13.43
C ILE A 284 -24.86 6.83 -13.37
N PRO A 285 -23.76 6.21 -13.84
CA PRO A 285 -22.41 6.70 -13.54
C PRO A 285 -22.11 8.12 -14.03
N SER A 286 -22.60 8.50 -15.22
CA SER A 286 -22.46 9.86 -15.77
C SER A 286 -23.15 10.93 -14.91
N ARG A 287 -24.22 10.54 -14.21
CA ARG A 287 -25.01 11.40 -13.32
C ARG A 287 -24.42 11.38 -11.91
N ASP A 288 -24.24 10.18 -11.36
CA ASP A 288 -24.06 9.89 -9.94
C ASP A 288 -22.57 9.82 -9.52
N GLY A 289 -21.64 9.79 -10.47
CA GLY A 289 -20.20 9.76 -10.21
C GLY A 289 -19.77 8.51 -9.43
N GLY A 290 -18.79 8.69 -8.55
CA GLY A 290 -18.34 7.66 -7.62
C GLY A 290 -17.51 6.53 -8.23
N GLN A 291 -17.05 6.65 -9.48
CA GLN A 291 -16.20 5.67 -10.14
C GLN A 291 -14.89 5.44 -9.40
N LEU A 292 -14.34 4.24 -9.52
CA LEU A 292 -12.93 3.98 -9.19
C LEU A 292 -12.11 4.29 -10.43
N ARG A 293 -11.33 5.37 -10.39
CA ARG A 293 -10.42 5.75 -11.46
C ARG A 293 -9.06 5.09 -11.24
N CYS A 294 -8.60 4.36 -12.24
CA CYS A 294 -7.33 3.66 -12.25
C CYS A 294 -6.38 4.30 -13.26
N TYR A 295 -5.09 4.27 -12.95
CA TYR A 295 -4.02 4.81 -13.78
C TYR A 295 -3.13 3.64 -14.21
N GLU A 296 -3.57 2.93 -15.25
CA GLU A 296 -2.90 1.73 -15.74
C GLU A 296 -1.68 2.07 -16.58
N ARG A 297 -0.64 1.25 -16.57
CA ARG A 297 0.48 1.44 -17.52
C ARG A 297 0.04 1.12 -18.94
N GLN A 298 0.39 1.99 -19.89
CA GLN A 298 0.07 1.81 -21.30
C GLN A 298 0.83 0.61 -21.89
N SER A 299 2.12 0.55 -21.62
CA SER A 299 2.98 -0.53 -22.10
C SER A 299 2.91 -1.74 -21.19
N LYS A 300 2.96 -2.92 -21.80
CA LYS A 300 3.00 -4.18 -21.05
C LYS A 300 4.35 -4.31 -20.34
N PRO A 301 4.38 -4.91 -19.14
CA PRO A 301 5.64 -5.28 -18.54
C PRO A 301 6.32 -6.38 -19.33
N THR A 302 7.64 -6.45 -19.23
CA THR A 302 8.41 -7.59 -19.74
C THR A 302 7.86 -8.89 -19.17
N TYR A 303 7.53 -9.86 -20.03
CA TYR A 303 6.93 -11.16 -19.66
C TYR A 303 7.70 -11.94 -18.59
N SER A 304 8.99 -11.67 -18.47
CA SER A 304 9.94 -12.24 -17.52
C SER A 304 9.80 -11.69 -16.09
N SER A 305 9.20 -10.51 -15.93
CA SER A 305 9.24 -9.73 -14.70
C SER A 305 7.92 -9.84 -13.94
N ARG A 306 8.02 -10.05 -12.63
CA ARG A 306 6.86 -10.18 -11.74
C ARG A 306 6.43 -8.81 -11.24
N ILE A 307 5.20 -8.40 -11.52
CA ILE A 307 4.64 -7.15 -11.03
C ILE A 307 4.37 -7.19 -9.52
N GLY A 308 4.54 -6.03 -8.87
CA GLY A 308 4.23 -5.78 -7.45
C GLY A 308 5.30 -6.25 -6.49
N ALA A 309 5.73 -7.51 -6.59
CA ALA A 309 6.81 -8.03 -5.76
C ALA A 309 7.76 -8.93 -6.55
N SER A 310 9.05 -8.82 -6.30
CA SER A 310 10.08 -9.71 -6.84
C SER A 310 9.89 -11.15 -6.30
N MET A 311 10.59 -12.12 -6.88
CA MET A 311 10.59 -13.51 -6.38
C MET A 311 11.14 -13.62 -4.95
N ASN A 312 12.04 -12.72 -4.56
CA ASN A 312 12.62 -12.66 -3.21
C ASN A 312 11.77 -11.81 -2.25
N GLY A 313 10.66 -11.30 -2.75
CA GLY A 313 9.70 -10.52 -2.00
C GLY A 313 10.04 -9.05 -1.88
N ASP A 314 10.96 -8.49 -2.66
CA ASP A 314 11.22 -7.04 -2.70
C ASP A 314 10.06 -6.32 -3.38
N LEU A 315 9.58 -5.19 -2.84
CA LEU A 315 8.45 -4.47 -3.45
C LEU A 315 8.89 -3.60 -4.62
N GLN A 316 8.03 -3.56 -5.62
CA GLN A 316 8.17 -2.64 -6.74
C GLN A 316 7.96 -1.20 -6.25
N ILE A 317 8.80 -0.29 -6.73
CA ILE A 317 8.71 1.15 -6.42
C ILE A 317 8.57 2.03 -7.66
N GLY A 318 8.84 1.47 -8.83
CA GLY A 318 8.86 2.21 -10.09
C GLY A 318 8.91 1.32 -11.32
N TRP A 319 9.14 1.98 -12.45
CA TRP A 319 9.22 1.41 -13.79
C TRP A 319 10.40 2.03 -14.52
N LEU A 320 11.03 1.25 -15.42
CA LEU A 320 11.78 1.80 -16.53
C LEU A 320 10.88 1.71 -17.75
N THR A 321 10.69 2.87 -18.37
CA THR A 321 9.89 3.02 -19.58
C THR A 321 10.53 2.27 -20.75
N ALA A 322 9.72 1.86 -21.71
CA ALA A 322 10.22 1.16 -22.90
C ALA A 322 11.30 2.00 -23.59
N SER A 323 12.38 1.35 -24.02
CA SER A 323 13.42 2.01 -24.82
C SER A 323 13.15 1.71 -26.29
N SER A 324 13.26 2.72 -27.15
CA SER A 324 13.19 2.56 -28.60
C SER A 324 14.24 1.58 -29.16
N ILE A 325 15.25 1.22 -28.36
CA ILE A 325 16.37 0.35 -28.76
C ILE A 325 16.14 -1.10 -28.35
N ASN A 326 15.43 -1.39 -27.25
CA ASN A 326 15.49 -2.70 -26.56
C ASN A 326 14.13 -3.28 -26.14
N ASN A 327 13.11 -3.18 -27.00
CA ASN A 327 11.72 -3.65 -26.83
C ASN A 327 10.74 -2.66 -26.19
N ASP A 328 9.51 -2.70 -26.71
CA ASP A 328 8.33 -1.88 -26.34
C ASP A 328 7.79 -2.13 -24.93
N ASN A 329 8.49 -2.92 -24.11
CA ASN A 329 8.01 -3.34 -22.80
C ASN A 329 8.65 -2.53 -21.67
N GLU A 330 7.85 -2.31 -20.63
CA GLU A 330 8.31 -1.68 -19.40
C GLU A 330 8.98 -2.69 -18.46
N ILE A 331 9.93 -2.20 -17.66
CA ILE A 331 10.68 -3.02 -16.73
C ILE A 331 10.36 -2.58 -15.30
N PRO A 332 9.80 -3.46 -14.45
CA PRO A 332 9.62 -3.18 -13.03
C PRO A 332 10.94 -2.87 -12.32
N VAL A 333 10.94 -1.85 -11.46
CA VAL A 333 12.04 -1.52 -10.56
C VAL A 333 11.64 -1.83 -9.13
N TYR A 334 12.46 -2.61 -8.44
CA TYR A 334 12.26 -3.04 -7.06
C TYR A 334 13.24 -2.36 -6.13
N LEU A 335 12.89 -2.29 -4.84
CA LEU A 335 13.75 -1.81 -3.77
C LEU A 335 14.25 -3.00 -2.94
N ASP A 336 15.55 -3.28 -2.98
CA ASP A 336 16.18 -4.26 -2.08
C ASP A 336 16.48 -3.59 -0.75
N ALA A 337 15.92 -4.13 0.33
CA ALA A 337 16.21 -3.74 1.71
C ALA A 337 16.70 -4.90 2.58
N LYS A 338 16.77 -6.13 2.05
CA LYS A 338 17.04 -7.34 2.86
C LYS A 338 18.53 -7.60 3.05
N ASN A 339 19.36 -7.15 2.11
CA ASN A 339 20.81 -7.41 2.10
C ASN A 339 21.64 -6.31 2.78
N HIS A 340 20.98 -5.30 3.34
CA HIS A 340 21.64 -4.17 3.97
C HIS A 340 21.08 -3.98 5.38
N ASN A 341 21.85 -3.35 6.27
CA ASN A 341 21.33 -3.01 7.59
C ASN A 341 20.03 -2.21 7.42
N HIS A 342 19.03 -2.41 8.28
CA HIS A 342 17.77 -1.65 8.22
C HIS A 342 18.03 -0.18 7.92
N GLY A 343 17.34 0.36 6.93
CA GLY A 343 17.56 1.72 6.48
C GLY A 343 18.59 1.90 5.37
N GLU A 344 19.25 0.85 4.87
CA GLU A 344 20.06 0.88 3.64
C GLU A 344 19.34 0.11 2.53
N CYS A 345 19.25 0.69 1.34
CA CYS A 345 18.53 0.10 0.23
C CYS A 345 19.24 0.33 -1.10
N ALA A 346 18.91 -0.49 -2.10
CA ALA A 346 19.34 -0.27 -3.48
C ALA A 346 18.19 -0.56 -4.44
N MET A 347 18.08 0.21 -5.51
CA MET A 347 17.08 -0.03 -6.55
C MET A 347 17.67 -0.95 -7.61
N TYR A 348 16.87 -1.88 -8.11
CA TYR A 348 17.29 -2.80 -9.15
C TYR A 348 16.13 -3.25 -10.04
N PHE A 349 16.45 -3.73 -11.23
CA PHE A 349 15.53 -4.50 -12.06
C PHE A 349 16.09 -5.89 -12.33
N VAL A 350 15.24 -6.80 -12.80
CA VAL A 350 15.65 -8.19 -13.10
C VAL A 350 15.82 -8.36 -14.60
N LEU A 351 16.98 -8.86 -14.99
CA LEU A 351 17.26 -9.32 -16.36
C LEU A 351 17.20 -10.83 -16.41
N GLU A 352 16.66 -11.35 -17.51
CA GLU A 352 16.79 -12.76 -17.87
C GLU A 352 17.98 -12.90 -18.82
N ASP A 353 18.98 -13.65 -18.38
CA ASP A 353 20.11 -14.02 -19.22
C ASP A 353 19.83 -15.41 -19.83
N ASN A 354 19.68 -15.44 -21.15
CA ASN A 354 19.58 -16.69 -21.90
C ASN A 354 20.98 -17.17 -22.26
N ASN A 355 21.59 -17.97 -21.40
CA ASN A 355 22.95 -18.50 -21.62
C ASN A 355 23.03 -19.59 -22.69
N GLY A 356 22.00 -19.76 -23.55
CA GLY A 356 21.96 -20.77 -24.61
C GLY A 356 21.76 -22.23 -24.14
N VAL A 357 21.80 -22.51 -22.83
CA VAL A 357 21.68 -23.87 -22.26
C VAL A 357 20.25 -24.18 -21.77
N GLY A 358 19.24 -23.41 -22.19
CA GLY A 358 17.84 -23.61 -21.79
C GLY A 358 17.52 -23.29 -20.32
N VAL A 359 18.52 -22.93 -19.50
CA VAL A 359 18.35 -22.42 -18.14
C VAL A 359 18.31 -20.90 -18.18
N ILE A 360 17.14 -20.33 -17.88
CA ILE A 360 16.97 -18.88 -17.76
C ILE A 360 17.49 -18.47 -16.38
N SER A 361 18.68 -17.84 -16.34
CA SER A 361 19.18 -17.25 -15.11
C SER A 361 18.62 -15.83 -14.95
N LYS A 362 18.06 -15.53 -13.78
CA LYS A 362 17.58 -14.19 -13.42
C LYS A 362 18.67 -13.46 -12.63
N ARG A 363 19.18 -12.35 -13.15
CA ARG A 363 20.14 -11.50 -12.44
C ARG A 363 19.51 -10.17 -12.03
N ARG A 364 19.89 -9.69 -10.85
CA ARG A 364 19.57 -8.33 -10.40
C ARG A 364 20.57 -7.36 -11.05
N ASN A 365 20.06 -6.30 -11.65
CA ASN A 365 20.86 -5.21 -12.19
C ASN A 365 20.54 -3.95 -11.38
N TYR A 366 21.48 -3.56 -10.50
CA TYR A 366 21.31 -2.41 -9.62
C TYR A 366 21.51 -1.12 -10.38
N ILE A 367 20.57 -0.19 -10.21
CA ILE A 367 20.58 1.12 -10.88
C ILE A 367 20.99 2.26 -9.95
N THR A 368 21.14 1.96 -8.66
CA THR A 368 21.67 2.85 -7.64
C THR A 368 22.77 2.13 -6.85
N LYS A 369 23.71 2.91 -6.30
CA LYS A 369 24.49 2.44 -5.13
C LYS A 369 23.57 2.23 -3.93
N PRO A 370 23.99 1.48 -2.90
CA PRO A 370 23.31 1.47 -1.62
C PRO A 370 23.15 2.90 -1.08
N PHE A 371 21.95 3.25 -0.65
CA PHE A 371 21.62 4.55 -0.07
C PHE A 371 20.76 4.37 1.16
N LYS A 372 20.79 5.36 2.08
CA LYS A 372 19.91 5.29 3.24
C LYS A 372 18.48 5.62 2.86
N THR A 373 17.52 4.75 3.19
CA THR A 373 16.10 5.02 2.95
C THR A 373 15.69 6.28 3.69
N ASN A 374 15.21 7.25 2.91
CA ASN A 374 14.80 8.54 3.38
C ASN A 374 13.37 8.80 2.89
N PRO A 375 12.50 9.38 3.72
CA PRO A 375 11.17 9.85 3.29
C PRO A 375 11.17 10.68 2.00
N ILE A 376 12.31 11.26 1.61
CA ILE A 376 12.50 11.98 0.36
C ILE A 376 12.12 11.19 -0.90
N LEU A 377 12.06 9.85 -0.85
CA LEU A 377 11.51 9.05 -1.95
C LEU A 377 10.01 9.34 -2.21
N TYR A 378 9.31 9.98 -1.28
CA TYR A 378 7.87 10.30 -1.36
C TYR A 378 7.52 11.77 -1.13
N VAL A 379 8.52 12.63 -0.94
CA VAL A 379 8.26 14.07 -0.93
C VAL A 379 7.99 14.50 -2.38
N SER A 380 7.13 15.49 -2.57
CA SER A 380 6.87 16.05 -3.89
C SER A 380 8.15 16.43 -4.62
N GLY A 381 8.23 16.11 -5.92
CA GLY A 381 9.46 16.22 -6.70
C GLY A 381 10.52 15.13 -6.43
N SER A 382 10.19 14.07 -5.66
CA SER A 382 11.11 12.98 -5.34
C SER A 382 11.68 12.30 -6.57
N GLU A 383 10.88 12.11 -7.62
CA GLU A 383 11.34 11.46 -8.85
C GLU A 383 12.54 12.20 -9.46
N LEU A 384 12.49 13.54 -9.54
CA LEU A 384 13.60 14.34 -10.05
C LEU A 384 14.86 14.17 -9.20
N LEU A 385 14.70 14.11 -7.88
CA LEU A 385 15.81 13.90 -6.94
C LEU A 385 16.40 12.48 -7.09
N VAL A 386 15.56 11.46 -7.19
CA VAL A 386 15.98 10.07 -7.40
C VAL A 386 16.77 9.95 -8.71
N LYS A 387 16.22 10.47 -9.81
CA LYS A 387 16.88 10.47 -11.12
C LYS A 387 18.23 11.17 -11.09
N LYS A 388 18.32 12.31 -10.41
CA LYS A 388 19.53 13.15 -10.39
C LYS A 388 20.61 12.64 -9.43
N PHE A 389 20.23 12.09 -8.28
CA PHE A 389 21.17 11.83 -7.18
C PHE A 389 21.38 10.35 -6.89
N LEU A 390 20.43 9.47 -7.23
CA LEU A 390 20.53 8.05 -6.90
C LEU A 390 20.87 7.20 -8.12
N ILE A 391 20.31 7.52 -9.29
CA ILE A 391 20.51 6.73 -10.50
C ILE A 391 21.78 7.17 -11.22
N GLU A 392 22.72 6.24 -11.38
CA GLU A 392 24.05 6.56 -11.92
C GLU A 392 24.05 6.70 -13.45
N SER A 393 23.22 5.90 -14.13
CA SER A 393 23.14 5.91 -15.59
C SER A 393 22.11 6.94 -16.06
N SER A 394 22.56 7.86 -16.93
CA SER A 394 21.70 8.91 -17.47
C SER A 394 20.55 8.36 -18.31
N ASP A 395 20.77 7.28 -19.06
CA ASP A 395 19.75 6.63 -19.87
C ASP A 395 18.66 5.96 -19.00
N ILE A 396 19.06 5.31 -17.90
CA ILE A 396 18.12 4.74 -16.94
C ILE A 396 17.38 5.86 -16.19
N ALA A 397 18.08 6.93 -15.78
CA ALA A 397 17.48 8.05 -15.08
C ALA A 397 16.37 8.73 -15.90
N VAL A 398 16.58 8.94 -17.20
CA VAL A 398 15.56 9.50 -18.10
C VAL A 398 14.34 8.59 -18.21
N ARG A 399 14.54 7.27 -18.13
CA ARG A 399 13.48 6.27 -18.29
C ARG A 399 12.76 5.91 -17.00
N PHE A 400 13.36 6.15 -15.85
CA PHE A 400 12.78 5.80 -14.56
C PHE A 400 11.50 6.59 -14.26
N ARG A 401 10.49 5.93 -13.71
CA ARG A 401 9.24 6.54 -13.22
C ARG A 401 8.87 5.90 -11.89
N LEU A 402 8.46 6.69 -10.90
CA LEU A 402 7.90 6.15 -9.65
C LEU A 402 6.47 5.64 -9.89
N ILE A 403 6.06 4.62 -9.14
CA ILE A 403 4.66 4.16 -9.17
C ILE A 403 3.73 5.22 -8.56
N GLU A 404 4.13 5.77 -7.42
CA GLU A 404 3.26 6.69 -6.68
C GLU A 404 3.31 8.09 -7.32
N PRO A 405 2.17 8.77 -7.51
CA PRO A 405 2.16 10.12 -8.04
C PRO A 405 2.90 11.09 -7.12
N PRO A 406 3.49 12.16 -7.68
CA PRO A 406 3.96 13.28 -6.91
C PRO A 406 2.81 13.88 -6.07
N LYS A 407 2.99 14.01 -4.76
CA LYS A 407 1.92 14.47 -3.84
C LYS A 407 1.66 15.98 -3.85
N SER A 408 2.33 16.79 -4.69
CA SER A 408 2.14 18.25 -4.65
C SER A 408 1.20 18.77 -5.71
N LYS A 409 0.40 19.77 -5.29
CA LYS A 409 -0.25 20.72 -6.20
C LYS A 409 0.74 21.50 -7.07
N LEU A 410 2.02 21.53 -6.69
CA LEU A 410 3.05 22.21 -7.47
C LEU A 410 3.28 21.45 -8.77
N ASP A 411 3.27 20.12 -8.73
CA ASP A 411 3.36 19.28 -9.92
C ASP A 411 2.14 19.50 -10.82
N ASP A 412 0.92 19.53 -10.26
CA ASP A 412 -0.30 19.89 -11.00
C ASP A 412 -0.20 21.27 -11.66
N LEU A 413 0.33 22.27 -10.93
CA LEU A 413 0.51 23.64 -11.43
C LEU A 413 1.61 23.75 -12.48
N LEU A 414 2.69 22.97 -12.37
CA LEU A 414 3.78 22.95 -13.33
C LEU A 414 3.33 22.31 -14.65
N VAL A 415 2.54 21.23 -14.58
CA VAL A 415 1.87 20.62 -15.75
C VAL A 415 0.93 21.63 -16.40
N MET A 416 0.09 22.34 -15.63
CA MET A 416 -0.81 23.37 -16.16
C MET A 416 -0.09 24.57 -16.78
N LYS A 417 1.04 25.01 -16.19
CA LYS A 417 1.78 26.19 -16.66
C LYS A 417 2.59 25.90 -17.94
N ASN A 418 3.07 24.67 -18.11
CA ASN A 418 3.74 24.25 -19.34
C ASN A 418 2.79 24.20 -20.55
N ASN A 419 1.53 23.81 -20.34
CA ASN A 419 0.53 23.77 -21.42
C ASN A 419 0.15 25.15 -21.99
N ASN A 420 0.29 26.22 -21.20
CA ASN A 420 -0.11 27.56 -21.62
C ASN A 420 0.97 28.35 -22.38
N ASN A 421 2.24 27.95 -22.34
CA ASN A 421 3.34 28.81 -22.78
C ASN A 421 4.01 28.40 -24.10
N ASN A 422 3.72 27.24 -24.70
CA ASN A 422 4.32 26.86 -25.99
C ASN A 422 3.43 25.88 -26.78
N ALA A 423 2.59 26.39 -27.67
CA ALA A 423 1.72 25.58 -28.54
C ALA A 423 2.45 24.80 -29.65
N ASN A 424 3.79 24.79 -29.71
CA ASN A 424 4.55 24.17 -30.83
C ASN A 424 5.85 23.45 -30.44
N MET A 425 6.04 23.08 -29.18
CA MET A 425 7.04 22.07 -28.81
C MET A 425 6.60 21.35 -27.53
N VAL A 426 5.37 20.85 -27.55
CA VAL A 426 4.86 19.96 -26.52
C VAL A 426 5.57 18.63 -26.77
N VAL A 427 6.71 18.41 -26.11
CA VAL A 427 6.94 17.08 -25.56
C VAL A 427 5.73 16.89 -24.67
N ALA A 428 4.69 16.26 -25.22
CA ALA A 428 3.67 15.67 -24.41
C ALA A 428 4.49 14.87 -23.41
N GLU A 429 4.47 15.26 -22.14
CA GLU A 429 4.74 14.32 -21.07
C GLU A 429 3.69 13.24 -21.33
N ASN A 430 4.07 12.26 -22.15
CA ASN A 430 3.33 11.06 -22.43
C ASN A 430 3.15 10.50 -21.03
N THR A 431 2.01 10.80 -20.43
CA THR A 431 1.55 10.04 -19.30
C THR A 431 1.40 8.66 -19.89
N GLU A 432 2.40 7.80 -19.68
CA GLU A 432 2.41 6.37 -20.04
C GLU A 432 1.36 5.60 -19.23
N GLU A 433 0.32 6.31 -18.80
CA GLU A 433 -0.79 5.89 -18.00
C GLU A 433 -2.05 6.02 -18.85
N ILE A 434 -2.82 4.95 -18.92
CA ILE A 434 -4.18 4.93 -19.44
C ILE A 434 -5.12 5.11 -18.25
N ILE A 435 -6.03 6.07 -18.37
CA ILE A 435 -7.08 6.28 -17.37
C ILE A 435 -8.21 5.30 -17.67
N ASP A 436 -8.58 4.49 -16.67
CA ASP A 436 -9.74 3.60 -16.74
C ASP A 436 -10.68 3.88 -15.56
N ASP A 437 -11.93 4.24 -15.86
CA ASP A 437 -12.93 4.59 -14.86
C ASP A 437 -13.91 3.42 -14.70
N ILE A 438 -13.87 2.77 -13.54
CA ILE A 438 -14.72 1.61 -13.26
C ILE A 438 -16.02 2.06 -12.58
N ASP A 439 -17.12 1.82 -13.28
CA ASP A 439 -18.45 2.13 -12.81
C ASP A 439 -18.85 1.26 -11.60
N PRO A 440 -19.49 1.85 -10.58
CA PRO A 440 -19.73 1.15 -9.33
C PRO A 440 -21.02 0.31 -9.35
N PHE A 441 -21.19 -0.53 -10.37
CA PHE A 441 -22.39 -1.37 -10.49
C PHE A 441 -22.39 -2.50 -9.45
N GLY A 442 -23.52 -2.67 -8.76
CA GLY A 442 -23.72 -3.72 -7.76
C GLY A 442 -23.31 -5.10 -8.24
N GLY A 443 -22.59 -5.84 -7.40
CA GLY A 443 -22.10 -7.19 -7.68
C GLY A 443 -20.84 -7.24 -8.54
N THR A 444 -20.33 -6.11 -9.02
CA THR A 444 -19.06 -6.06 -9.75
C THR A 444 -17.90 -6.21 -8.77
N LEU A 445 -17.07 -7.23 -8.99
CA LEU A 445 -15.80 -7.42 -8.31
C LEU A 445 -14.70 -6.73 -9.12
N VAL A 446 -13.84 -5.98 -8.44
CA VAL A 446 -12.58 -5.47 -8.99
C VAL A 446 -11.40 -6.06 -8.23
N LEU A 447 -10.33 -6.38 -8.96
CA LEU A 447 -9.10 -6.98 -8.46
C LEU A 447 -7.89 -6.31 -9.09
N PHE A 448 -6.88 -6.00 -8.28
CA PHE A 448 -5.60 -5.48 -8.78
C PHE A 448 -4.47 -5.74 -7.77
N ASP A 449 -3.22 -5.64 -8.24
CA ASP A 449 -2.06 -5.71 -7.35
C ASP A 449 -1.98 -4.47 -6.47
N SER A 450 -1.90 -4.67 -5.15
CA SER A 450 -1.95 -3.56 -4.18
C SER A 450 -0.79 -2.57 -4.32
N VAL A 451 0.31 -2.97 -4.94
CA VAL A 451 1.53 -2.18 -5.04
C VAL A 451 1.54 -1.32 -6.31
N THR A 452 0.99 -1.83 -7.41
CA THR A 452 1.36 -1.30 -8.75
C THR A 452 0.31 -0.49 -9.46
N LEU A 453 -0.92 -0.49 -8.96
CA LEU A 453 -2.01 0.24 -9.60
C LEU A 453 -2.39 1.48 -8.78
N PRO A 454 -1.88 2.67 -9.14
CA PRO A 454 -2.40 3.91 -8.61
C PRO A 454 -3.86 4.07 -8.98
N HIS A 455 -4.67 4.45 -8.01
CA HIS A 455 -6.10 4.61 -8.19
C HIS A 455 -6.66 5.67 -7.25
N GLU A 456 -7.81 6.20 -7.63
CA GLU A 456 -8.57 7.15 -6.83
C GLU A 456 -10.05 6.84 -6.93
N VAL A 457 -10.82 7.38 -6.00
CA VAL A 457 -12.27 7.31 -6.05
C VAL A 457 -12.78 8.69 -6.42
N LEU A 458 -13.49 8.77 -7.54
CA LEU A 458 -14.16 10.00 -7.95
C LEU A 458 -15.30 10.37 -7.02
N GLU A 459 -15.61 11.67 -6.99
CA GLU A 459 -16.66 12.22 -6.15
C GLU A 459 -18.03 11.61 -6.47
N THR A 460 -18.77 11.21 -5.42
CA THR A 460 -20.18 10.83 -5.53
C THR A 460 -21.07 12.07 -5.69
N LYS A 461 -22.02 12.01 -6.63
CA LYS A 461 -22.89 13.13 -7.01
C LYS A 461 -24.36 12.83 -6.71
N ASN A 462 -25.22 13.82 -6.89
CA ASN A 462 -26.69 13.73 -6.72
C ASN A 462 -27.17 13.12 -5.41
N LYS A 463 -26.46 13.39 -4.30
CA LYS A 463 -26.83 12.86 -2.98
C LYS A 463 -26.84 11.32 -2.93
N LYS A 464 -26.14 10.64 -3.84
CA LYS A 464 -25.98 9.18 -3.83
C LYS A 464 -24.88 8.76 -2.86
N GLU A 465 -25.10 7.61 -2.24
CA GLU A 465 -24.12 6.94 -1.39
C GLU A 465 -23.59 5.69 -2.09
N ARG A 466 -22.26 5.57 -2.19
CA ARG A 466 -21.63 4.38 -2.74
C ARG A 466 -21.29 3.41 -1.63
N TRP A 467 -21.72 2.16 -1.79
CA TRP A 467 -21.48 1.10 -0.82
C TRP A 467 -20.66 -0.02 -1.45
N ALA A 468 -19.75 -0.61 -0.68
CA ALA A 468 -18.96 -1.74 -1.13
C ALA A 468 -18.44 -2.60 0.03
N CYS A 469 -18.19 -3.88 -0.26
CA CYS A 469 -17.22 -4.67 0.48
C CYS A 469 -15.83 -4.38 -0.09
N SER A 470 -14.84 -4.09 0.74
CA SER A 470 -13.46 -3.88 0.29
C SER A 470 -12.49 -4.60 1.20
N GLY A 471 -11.37 -5.01 0.64
CA GLY A 471 -10.33 -5.61 1.43
C GLY A 471 -9.03 -5.87 0.69
N TRP A 472 -8.12 -6.50 1.42
CA TRP A 472 -6.81 -6.88 0.93
C TRP A 472 -6.52 -8.33 1.30
N PHE A 473 -6.11 -9.10 0.30
CA PHE A 473 -5.47 -10.38 0.55
C PHE A 473 -4.02 -10.12 0.92
N ARG A 474 -3.68 -10.50 2.15
CA ARG A 474 -2.33 -10.32 2.69
C ARG A 474 -1.48 -11.56 2.48
N LYS A 475 -0.18 -11.36 2.27
CA LYS A 475 0.83 -12.41 2.28
C LYS A 475 1.88 -12.15 3.35
N PHE A 476 2.53 -13.22 3.80
CA PHE A 476 3.71 -13.14 4.66
C PHE A 476 4.93 -12.61 3.88
N ILE A 477 5.88 -11.96 4.56
CA ILE A 477 7.05 -11.28 3.95
C ILE A 477 8.33 -12.10 4.16
#